data_AF-A0A1J9RN02-F1
#
_entry.id   AF-A0A1J9RN02-F1
#
_cell.length_a   1.000
_cell.length_b   1.000
_cell.length_c   1.000
_cell.angle_alpha   90.00
_cell.angle_beta   90.00
_cell.angle_gamma   90.00
#
_symmetry.space_group_name_H-M   'P 1'
#
loop_
_entity.id
_entity.type
_entity.pdbx_description
1 polymer ?
#
loop_
_entity_poly.entity_id
_entity_poly.type
_entity_poly.pdbx_seq_one_letter_code
_entity_poly.pdbx_strand_id
1 'polypeptide(L)'
;MICPRCLLRAGTRGLRSSSSTTTTTSAVRTFTTTRTASAKAPSTDAARSASPAPPATSTSAAQPFSTPLTPSPAGAVPNKPASTPAVLVQSSVPAGTPLRGLNFFKNKTDPVAMEDAEYPPWLWTVLGDEGASKEETDEGDLFSKSKKQRRLAAKRLRKQAMLNPELLAPKIPVYEQTIDLPAGDGSAQGSLAADRAREDLTKAMRTHRRKQIKEANFLKAMG
;
A
#
# COMPACT_ATOMS: atom_id res chain seq x y z
N MET A 1 -30.71 -13.60 -38.74
CA MET A 1 -31.86 -14.51 -38.62
C MET A 1 -31.35 -15.85 -38.11
N ILE A 2 -31.77 -16.27 -36.91
CA ILE A 2 -31.22 -17.43 -36.20
C ILE A 2 -31.89 -18.71 -36.75
N CYS A 3 -31.08 -19.72 -37.09
CA CYS A 3 -31.52 -20.94 -37.76
C CYS A 3 -32.42 -21.82 -36.86
N PRO A 4 -33.53 -22.40 -37.37
CA PRO A 4 -34.46 -23.20 -36.57
C PRO A 4 -33.84 -24.47 -35.95
N ARG A 5 -32.71 -24.96 -36.47
CA ARG A 5 -31.97 -26.08 -35.86
C ARG A 5 -31.16 -25.71 -34.62
N CYS A 6 -30.87 -24.43 -34.40
CA CYS A 6 -30.12 -23.98 -33.23
C CYS A 6 -31.00 -23.90 -31.96
N LEU A 7 -32.30 -23.65 -32.11
CA LEU A 7 -33.25 -23.57 -30.99
C LEU A 7 -33.53 -24.94 -30.35
N LEU A 8 -33.58 -26.02 -31.14
CA LEU A 8 -33.82 -27.37 -30.60
C LEU A 8 -32.61 -27.96 -29.85
N ARG A 9 -31.40 -27.42 -30.02
CA ARG A 9 -30.20 -27.91 -29.33
C ARG A 9 -29.92 -27.21 -27.99
N ALA A 10 -30.59 -26.09 -27.74
CA ALA A 10 -30.50 -25.36 -26.47
C ALA A 10 -31.47 -25.90 -25.39
N GLY A 11 -32.42 -26.77 -25.76
CA GLY A 11 -33.47 -27.26 -24.86
C GLY A 11 -33.15 -28.53 -24.04
N THR A 12 -31.96 -29.14 -24.17
CA THR A 12 -31.69 -30.48 -23.58
C THR A 12 -30.46 -30.56 -22.67
N ARG A 13 -30.02 -29.46 -22.05
CA ARG A 13 -28.95 -29.52 -21.02
C ARG A 13 -29.31 -28.76 -19.74
N GLY A 14 -30.54 -28.94 -19.27
CA GLY A 14 -30.93 -28.68 -17.89
C GLY A 14 -31.32 -29.98 -17.20
N LEU A 15 -30.96 -30.08 -15.91
CA LEU A 15 -31.43 -31.05 -14.91
C LEU A 15 -30.61 -32.36 -14.76
N ARG A 16 -29.47 -32.26 -14.08
CA ARG A 16 -29.10 -33.24 -13.04
C ARG A 16 -28.53 -32.50 -11.83
N SER A 17 -29.44 -32.12 -10.94
CA SER A 17 -29.15 -31.79 -9.55
C SER A 17 -29.01 -33.11 -8.80
N SER A 18 -27.78 -33.47 -8.42
CA SER A 18 -27.53 -34.55 -7.47
C SER A 18 -27.20 -33.93 -6.12
N SER A 19 -28.22 -33.90 -5.27
CA SER A 19 -28.12 -33.67 -3.84
C SER A 19 -27.40 -34.86 -3.18
N SER A 20 -26.23 -34.61 -2.59
CA SER A 20 -25.62 -35.53 -1.62
C SER A 20 -25.48 -34.83 -0.27
N THR A 21 -26.39 -35.17 0.63
CA THR A 21 -26.30 -35.03 2.08
C THR A 21 -25.17 -35.89 2.63
N THR A 22 -24.19 -35.29 3.30
CA THR A 22 -23.30 -36.00 4.24
C THR A 22 -23.01 -35.14 5.46
N THR A 23 -23.77 -35.41 6.51
CA THR A 23 -23.34 -35.69 7.88
C THR A 23 -22.25 -34.82 8.52
N THR A 24 -22.75 -34.02 9.44
CA THR A 24 -22.14 -33.37 10.60
C THR A 24 -21.16 -34.28 11.37
N THR A 25 -19.92 -33.83 11.54
CA THR A 25 -19.09 -34.18 12.71
C THR A 25 -18.42 -32.90 13.21
N SER A 26 -19.00 -32.34 14.28
CA SER A 26 -18.49 -31.17 14.98
C SER A 26 -17.35 -31.61 15.90
N ALA A 27 -16.12 -31.21 15.59
CA ALA A 27 -14.98 -31.37 16.48
C ALA A 27 -14.91 -30.16 17.43
N VAL A 28 -15.38 -30.37 18.66
CA VAL A 28 -15.31 -29.40 19.75
C VAL A 28 -13.84 -29.20 20.15
N ARG A 29 -13.27 -28.05 19.81
CA ARG A 29 -12.01 -27.59 20.42
C ARG A 29 -12.33 -26.87 21.73
N THR A 30 -11.94 -27.48 22.83
CA THR A 30 -11.94 -26.91 24.17
C THR A 30 -10.87 -25.83 24.28
N PHE A 31 -11.27 -24.59 24.55
CA PHE A 31 -10.36 -23.52 24.95
C PHE A 31 -10.39 -23.38 26.47
N THR A 32 -9.21 -23.53 27.08
CA THR A 32 -8.95 -23.34 28.51
C THR A 32 -8.97 -21.84 28.85
N THR A 33 -9.95 -21.43 29.66
CA THR A 33 -10.02 -20.10 30.27
C THR A 33 -9.08 -20.02 31.47
N THR A 34 -8.08 -19.13 31.43
CA THR A 34 -7.37 -18.70 32.64
C THR A 34 -7.86 -17.32 33.06
N ARG A 35 -8.49 -17.28 34.24
CA ARG A 35 -8.83 -16.07 35.00
C ARG A 35 -7.60 -15.62 35.78
N THR A 36 -7.21 -14.35 35.65
CA THR A 36 -6.50 -13.53 36.67
C THR A 36 -6.59 -12.07 36.21
N ALA A 37 -6.57 -11.02 37.02
CA ALA A 37 -7.02 -10.78 38.37
C ALA A 37 -7.24 -9.26 38.44
N SER A 38 -8.18 -8.84 39.28
CA SER A 38 -8.45 -7.45 39.64
C SER A 38 -7.19 -6.76 40.20
N ALA A 39 -6.85 -5.57 39.68
CA ALA A 39 -5.88 -4.69 40.32
C ALA A 39 -6.45 -3.27 40.41
N LYS A 40 -6.58 -2.88 41.66
CA LYS A 40 -7.20 -1.72 42.28
C LYS A 40 -6.54 -0.38 41.90
N ALA A 41 -7.38 0.65 41.76
CA ALA A 41 -6.97 2.05 41.66
C ALA A 41 -6.31 2.56 42.95
N PRO A 42 -5.37 3.52 42.85
CA PRO A 42 -5.11 4.46 43.91
C PRO A 42 -5.62 5.85 43.55
N SER A 43 -6.62 6.30 44.31
CA SER A 43 -6.95 7.70 44.55
C SER A 43 -5.91 8.31 45.49
N THR A 44 -5.30 9.42 45.11
CA THR A 44 -4.68 10.35 46.07
C THR A 44 -5.07 11.77 45.70
N ASP A 45 -6.08 12.24 46.42
CA ASP A 45 -6.33 13.65 46.70
C ASP A 45 -5.15 14.21 47.51
N ALA A 46 -4.56 15.31 47.05
CA ALA A 46 -3.82 16.25 47.90
C ALA A 46 -3.63 17.57 47.15
N ALA A 47 -4.45 18.54 47.53
CA ALA A 47 -4.38 19.93 47.16
C ALA A 47 -3.09 20.60 47.69
N ARG A 48 -2.53 21.54 46.91
CA ARG A 48 -2.10 22.86 47.41
C ARG A 48 -1.73 23.83 46.28
N SER A 49 -2.46 24.95 46.30
CA SER A 49 -2.21 26.33 45.85
C SER A 49 -0.88 26.68 45.17
N ALA A 50 -0.93 27.40 44.03
CA ALA A 50 -0.98 28.88 44.03
C ALA A 50 -0.84 29.49 42.60
N SER A 51 -1.81 30.35 42.28
CA SER A 51 -1.81 31.55 41.41
C SER A 51 -1.60 31.48 39.87
N PRO A 52 -2.48 32.16 39.11
CA PRO A 52 -2.38 32.37 37.66
C PRO A 52 -1.81 33.77 37.29
N ALA A 53 -1.20 33.88 36.11
CA ALA A 53 -0.91 35.18 35.48
C ALA A 53 -1.18 35.12 33.96
N PRO A 54 -2.07 35.98 33.44
CA PRO A 54 -2.05 36.47 32.06
C PRO A 54 -2.14 38.03 32.03
N PRO A 55 -2.20 38.75 30.88
CA PRO A 55 -1.81 38.45 29.48
C PRO A 55 -0.93 39.57 28.84
N ALA A 56 -0.75 39.45 27.52
CA ALA A 56 -0.03 40.28 26.53
C ALA A 56 -0.15 41.82 26.59
N THR A 57 0.90 42.50 26.09
CA THR A 57 0.81 43.85 25.48
C THR A 57 1.76 43.97 24.28
N SER A 58 1.20 44.29 23.12
CA SER A 58 1.85 44.63 21.85
C SER A 58 2.63 45.93 21.94
N THR A 59 3.79 46.07 21.27
CA THR A 59 4.26 47.38 20.77
C THR A 59 5.26 47.23 19.62
N SER A 60 4.82 47.68 18.45
CA SER A 60 5.55 48.52 17.47
C SER A 60 7.06 48.30 17.25
N ALA A 61 7.41 47.85 16.04
CA ALA A 61 8.58 48.38 15.33
C ALA A 61 8.36 48.21 13.82
N ALA A 62 7.86 49.27 13.20
CA ALA A 62 7.94 49.48 11.77
C ALA A 62 9.41 49.51 11.32
N GLN A 63 9.73 48.85 10.21
CA GLN A 63 10.91 49.14 9.42
C GLN A 63 10.47 49.21 7.95
N PRO A 64 10.59 50.37 7.29
CA PRO A 64 10.19 50.54 5.91
C PRO A 64 11.24 49.98 4.94
N PHE A 65 10.72 49.54 3.80
CA PHE A 65 11.40 49.40 2.51
C PHE A 65 12.62 50.30 2.34
N SER A 66 13.73 49.72 1.86
CA SER A 66 14.57 50.32 0.81
C SER A 66 15.51 49.27 0.21
N THR A 67 15.17 48.87 -1.02
CA THR A 67 16.09 48.35 -2.04
C THR A 67 17.13 49.42 -2.41
N PRO A 68 18.36 49.01 -2.74
CA PRO A 68 18.94 49.52 -3.99
C PRO A 68 19.53 48.43 -4.89
N LEU A 69 19.23 48.58 -6.18
CA LEU A 69 19.76 47.84 -7.33
C LEU A 69 21.22 48.23 -7.59
N THR A 70 22.12 47.26 -7.81
CA THR A 70 23.25 47.43 -8.75
C THR A 70 23.79 46.05 -9.23
N PRO A 71 24.17 45.89 -10.51
CA PRO A 71 24.33 44.57 -11.17
C PRO A 71 25.78 44.09 -11.40
N SER A 72 25.96 42.75 -11.42
CA SER A 72 26.96 41.90 -12.15
C SER A 72 28.47 42.10 -11.89
N PRO A 73 29.33 41.04 -11.92
CA PRO A 73 29.46 40.13 -13.07
C PRO A 73 29.61 38.62 -12.76
N ALA A 74 29.21 37.86 -13.78
CA ALA A 74 29.70 36.56 -14.27
C ALA A 74 30.63 35.70 -13.39
N GLY A 75 30.26 34.43 -13.23
CA GLY A 75 31.24 33.36 -13.02
C GLY A 75 30.68 32.10 -12.38
N ALA A 76 30.87 30.98 -13.08
CA ALA A 76 30.77 29.60 -12.59
C ALA A 76 29.37 29.01 -12.39
N VAL A 77 28.86 28.44 -13.48
CA VAL A 77 28.05 27.22 -13.47
C VAL A 77 28.83 26.08 -12.77
N PRO A 78 28.33 25.47 -11.69
CA PRO A 78 28.66 24.09 -11.41
C PRO A 78 27.63 23.24 -12.13
N ASN A 79 28.07 22.63 -13.24
CA ASN A 79 27.43 21.46 -13.80
C ASN A 79 27.22 20.44 -12.68
N LYS A 80 25.97 20.25 -12.29
CA LYS A 80 25.55 19.16 -11.41
C LYS A 80 25.62 17.89 -12.25
N PRO A 81 26.54 16.94 -11.96
CA PRO A 81 26.53 15.68 -12.67
C PRO A 81 25.23 14.94 -12.38
N ALA A 82 24.70 14.37 -13.46
CA ALA A 82 23.52 13.57 -13.54
C ALA A 82 23.53 12.39 -12.56
N SER A 83 22.30 11.93 -12.28
CA SER A 83 21.98 10.57 -11.85
C SER A 83 22.77 10.06 -10.64
N THR A 84 22.17 10.17 -9.45
CA THR A 84 22.39 9.16 -8.41
C THR A 84 22.24 7.79 -9.07
N PRO A 85 23.28 6.94 -9.14
CA PRO A 85 23.09 5.58 -9.60
C PRO A 85 22.03 5.00 -8.67
N ALA A 86 20.99 4.40 -9.26
CA ALA A 86 20.11 3.52 -8.53
C ALA A 86 21.01 2.68 -7.63
N VAL A 87 20.79 2.75 -6.32
CA VAL A 87 21.45 1.86 -5.38
C VAL A 87 21.09 0.47 -5.88
N LEU A 88 21.98 -0.13 -6.67
CA LEU A 88 21.87 -1.50 -7.10
C LEU A 88 21.73 -2.23 -5.78
N VAL A 89 20.54 -2.75 -5.54
CA VAL A 89 20.23 -3.51 -4.35
C VAL A 89 21.21 -4.67 -4.39
N GLN A 90 22.33 -4.51 -3.67
CA GLN A 90 23.41 -5.48 -3.69
C GLN A 90 22.82 -6.78 -3.19
N SER A 91 23.02 -7.85 -3.96
CA SER A 91 22.59 -9.15 -3.50
C SER A 91 23.30 -9.48 -2.19
N SER A 92 22.61 -10.18 -1.30
CA SER A 92 23.20 -10.62 -0.04
C SER A 92 24.17 -11.79 -0.23
N VAL A 93 24.16 -12.42 -1.41
CA VAL A 93 24.93 -13.63 -1.73
C VAL A 93 25.99 -13.27 -2.76
N PRO A 94 27.29 -13.31 -2.41
CA PRO A 94 28.34 -12.99 -3.37
C PRO A 94 28.44 -14.05 -4.47
N ALA A 95 28.90 -13.63 -5.64
CA ALA A 95 29.19 -14.50 -6.77
C ALA A 95 30.13 -15.65 -6.37
N GLY A 96 29.91 -16.83 -6.94
CA GLY A 96 30.68 -18.04 -6.64
C GLY A 96 30.18 -18.82 -5.42
N THR A 97 29.15 -18.36 -4.70
CA THR A 97 28.60 -19.08 -3.56
C THR A 97 27.76 -20.28 -4.01
N PRO A 98 28.07 -21.53 -3.59
CA PRO A 98 27.25 -22.68 -3.91
C PRO A 98 25.93 -22.65 -3.12
N LEU A 99 24.80 -22.68 -3.83
CA LEU A 99 23.45 -22.65 -3.24
C LEU A 99 23.04 -24.05 -2.79
N ARG A 100 23.27 -24.32 -1.50
CA ARG A 100 23.07 -25.65 -0.90
C ARG A 100 21.61 -26.10 -0.94
N GLY A 101 21.39 -27.36 -1.29
CA GLY A 101 20.08 -28.01 -1.17
C GLY A 101 19.09 -27.69 -2.30
N LEU A 102 19.54 -27.05 -3.38
CA LEU A 102 18.72 -26.84 -4.57
C LEU A 102 18.76 -28.03 -5.54
N ASN A 103 19.90 -28.74 -5.62
CA ASN A 103 20.02 -29.86 -6.51
C ASN A 103 19.44 -31.15 -5.89
N PHE A 104 18.50 -31.76 -6.60
CA PHE A 104 17.90 -33.06 -6.25
C PHE A 104 18.43 -34.22 -7.12
N PHE A 105 19.29 -33.96 -8.11
CA PHE A 105 19.87 -34.97 -8.98
C PHE A 105 21.17 -35.55 -8.41
N LYS A 106 21.30 -36.87 -8.41
CA LYS A 106 22.46 -37.59 -7.84
C LYS A 106 23.80 -37.31 -8.56
N ASN A 107 23.77 -36.96 -9.84
CA ASN A 107 24.96 -36.78 -10.68
C ASN A 107 25.27 -35.31 -10.99
N LYS A 108 24.64 -34.37 -10.29
CA LYS A 108 24.85 -32.94 -10.50
C LYS A 108 25.36 -32.30 -9.21
N THR A 109 26.04 -31.18 -9.34
CA THR A 109 26.44 -30.34 -8.22
C THR A 109 25.37 -29.29 -7.93
N ASP A 110 25.40 -28.72 -6.73
CA ASP A 110 24.57 -27.56 -6.40
C ASP A 110 24.87 -26.40 -7.38
N PRO A 111 23.87 -25.64 -7.82
CA PRO A 111 24.09 -24.47 -8.64
C PRO A 111 24.88 -23.40 -7.87
N VAL A 112 25.78 -22.74 -8.57
CA VAL A 112 26.64 -21.68 -8.02
C VAL A 112 26.05 -20.33 -8.38
N ALA A 113 26.02 -19.40 -7.41
CA ALA A 113 25.56 -18.04 -7.64
C ALA A 113 26.45 -17.32 -8.67
N MET A 114 25.81 -16.69 -9.65
CA MET A 114 26.44 -15.89 -10.71
C MET A 114 26.62 -14.44 -10.24
N GLU A 115 27.20 -13.58 -11.07
CA GLU A 115 27.30 -12.15 -10.75
C GLU A 115 25.94 -11.45 -10.85
N ASP A 116 25.71 -10.42 -10.03
CA ASP A 116 24.43 -9.68 -9.97
C ASP A 116 23.99 -9.10 -11.33
N ALA A 117 24.96 -8.78 -12.20
CA ALA A 117 24.72 -8.23 -13.53
C ALA A 117 24.25 -9.29 -14.55
N GLU A 118 24.56 -10.57 -14.32
CA GLU A 118 24.13 -11.66 -15.20
C GLU A 118 22.69 -12.08 -14.90
N TYR A 119 22.19 -11.75 -13.71
CA TYR A 119 20.80 -11.98 -13.37
C TYR A 119 19.86 -11.00 -14.08
N PRO A 120 18.70 -11.46 -14.56
CA PRO A 120 17.72 -10.59 -15.18
C PRO A 120 17.26 -9.45 -14.25
N PRO A 121 16.97 -8.25 -14.79
CA PRO A 121 16.64 -7.08 -13.98
C PRO A 121 15.34 -7.23 -13.19
N TRP A 122 14.41 -8.09 -13.64
CA TRP A 122 13.15 -8.33 -12.94
C TRP A 122 13.37 -8.98 -11.56
N LEU A 123 14.47 -9.73 -11.36
CA LEU A 123 14.78 -10.40 -10.09
C LEU A 123 14.83 -9.41 -8.92
N TRP A 124 15.47 -8.26 -9.17
CA TRP A 124 15.63 -7.19 -8.18
C TRP A 124 14.33 -6.44 -7.89
N THR A 125 13.32 -6.61 -8.75
CA THR A 125 11.98 -6.02 -8.57
C THR A 125 10.96 -6.96 -7.95
N VAL A 126 11.29 -8.26 -7.77
CA VAL A 126 10.35 -9.26 -7.22
C VAL A 126 9.99 -8.94 -5.77
N LEU A 127 10.95 -8.50 -4.97
CA LEU A 127 10.70 -8.04 -3.60
C LEU A 127 10.06 -6.65 -3.53
N GLY A 128 9.78 -6.02 -4.67
CA GLY A 128 9.06 -4.76 -4.75
C GLY A 128 7.71 -4.90 -4.10
N ASP A 129 7.50 -4.15 -3.02
CA ASP A 129 6.45 -4.34 -2.04
C ASP A 129 5.05 -4.62 -2.62
N GLU A 130 4.69 -5.90 -2.72
CA GLU A 130 3.34 -6.38 -3.04
C GLU A 130 2.30 -6.14 -1.92
N GLY A 131 2.70 -5.39 -0.88
CA GLY A 131 1.86 -4.90 0.20
C GLY A 131 2.23 -3.52 0.76
N ALA A 132 3.18 -2.80 0.15
CA ALA A 132 3.49 -1.41 0.52
C ALA A 132 3.09 -0.47 -0.60
N SER A 133 1.78 -0.30 -0.76
CA SER A 133 1.29 1.08 -0.72
C SER A 133 1.83 1.69 0.58
N LYS A 134 3.01 2.32 0.52
CA LYS A 134 3.64 3.00 1.66
C LYS A 134 2.67 4.00 2.32
N GLU A 135 1.66 4.46 1.58
CA GLU A 135 0.57 5.28 2.11
C GLU A 135 -0.39 4.49 3.03
N GLU A 136 -0.82 3.27 2.67
CA GLU A 136 -1.79 2.49 3.48
C GLU A 136 -1.15 1.88 4.73
N THR A 137 0.13 1.52 4.65
CA THR A 137 0.88 0.96 5.79
C THR A 137 1.26 2.03 6.82
N ASP A 138 1.59 3.25 6.40
CA ASP A 138 1.94 4.33 7.34
C ASP A 138 0.69 4.92 8.02
N GLU A 139 -0.48 4.90 7.36
CA GLU A 139 -1.77 5.28 7.96
C GLU A 139 -2.18 4.34 9.10
N GLY A 140 -2.01 3.03 8.93
CA GLY A 140 -2.25 2.03 9.98
C GLY A 140 -1.31 2.17 11.18
N ASP A 141 -0.09 2.64 10.96
CA ASP A 141 0.94 2.85 12.00
C ASP A 141 0.77 4.18 12.75
N LEU A 142 -0.15 5.06 12.33
CA LEU A 142 -0.46 6.26 13.10
C LEU A 142 -1.06 5.93 14.47
N PHE A 143 -1.75 4.80 14.63
CA PHE A 143 -2.40 4.45 15.89
C PHE A 143 -1.47 3.77 16.91
N SER A 144 -0.42 3.09 16.45
CA SER A 144 0.58 2.40 17.29
C SER A 144 1.67 3.34 17.84
N LYS A 145 1.75 4.55 17.31
CA LYS A 145 2.71 5.60 17.71
C LYS A 145 2.29 6.34 18.99
N SER A 146 3.27 6.91 19.70
CA SER A 146 3.06 7.69 20.94
C SER A 146 2.07 8.85 20.73
N LYS A 147 1.32 9.26 21.77
CA LYS A 147 0.33 10.37 21.73
C LYS A 147 0.90 11.66 21.11
N LYS A 148 2.19 11.94 21.31
CA LYS A 148 2.88 13.10 20.72
C LYS A 148 3.08 12.96 19.21
N GLN A 149 3.44 11.76 18.75
CA GLN A 149 3.61 11.46 17.32
C GLN A 149 2.28 11.57 16.57
N ARG A 150 1.18 11.08 17.16
CA ARG A 150 -0.18 11.25 16.62
C ARG A 150 -0.57 12.71 16.43
N ARG A 151 -0.33 13.55 17.44
CA ARG A 151 -0.60 15.00 17.36
C ARG A 151 0.26 15.68 16.30
N LEU A 152 1.53 15.30 16.18
CA LEU A 152 2.42 15.87 15.18
C LEU A 152 2.02 15.45 13.76
N ALA A 153 1.66 14.18 13.56
CA ALA A 153 1.15 13.67 12.29
C ALA A 153 -0.15 14.38 11.88
N ALA A 154 -1.12 14.52 12.80
CA ALA A 154 -2.36 15.25 12.54
C ALA A 154 -2.11 16.72 12.18
N LYS A 155 -1.15 17.39 12.85
CA LYS A 155 -0.75 18.76 12.49
C LYS A 155 -0.10 18.83 11.10
N ARG A 156 0.73 17.85 10.74
CA ARG A 156 1.36 17.76 9.41
C ARG A 156 0.32 17.54 8.32
N LEU A 157 -0.62 16.62 8.51
CA LEU A 157 -1.72 16.36 7.58
C LEU A 157 -2.58 17.62 7.39
N ARG A 158 -2.95 18.31 8.47
CA ARG A 158 -3.70 19.57 8.39
C ARG A 158 -2.94 20.66 7.62
N LYS A 159 -1.61 20.76 7.83
CA LYS A 159 -0.77 21.71 7.09
C LYS A 159 -0.68 21.34 5.60
N GLN A 160 -0.51 20.06 5.28
CA GLN A 160 -0.49 19.58 3.90
C GLN A 160 -1.82 19.81 3.18
N ALA A 161 -2.94 19.57 3.86
CA ALA A 161 -4.28 19.84 3.34
C ALA A 161 -4.54 21.35 3.09
N MET A 162 -4.01 22.23 3.95
CA MET A 162 -4.08 23.68 3.72
C MET A 162 -3.21 24.14 2.54
N LEU A 163 -2.07 23.49 2.31
CA LEU A 163 -1.15 23.84 1.22
C LEU A 163 -1.63 23.30 -0.13
N ASN A 164 -2.28 22.13 -0.14
CA ASN A 164 -2.79 21.49 -1.36
C ASN A 164 -4.29 21.19 -1.21
N PRO A 165 -5.16 22.18 -1.44
CA PRO A 165 -6.61 21.99 -1.34
C PRO A 165 -7.14 20.95 -2.34
N GLU A 166 -6.51 20.80 -3.51
CA GLU A 166 -6.91 19.81 -4.53
C GLU A 166 -6.65 18.35 -4.12
N LEU A 167 -5.58 18.10 -3.35
CA LEU A 167 -5.25 16.75 -2.86
C LEU A 167 -6.15 16.30 -1.71
N LEU A 168 -6.98 17.21 -1.17
CA LEU A 168 -7.97 16.90 -0.14
C LEU A 168 -9.22 16.23 -0.72
N ALA A 169 -9.45 16.35 -2.02
CA ALA A 169 -10.54 15.64 -2.69
C ALA A 169 -10.34 14.12 -2.54
N PRO A 170 -11.38 13.35 -2.15
CA PRO A 170 -11.27 11.90 -2.00
C PRO A 170 -10.76 11.26 -3.29
N LYS A 171 -9.70 10.45 -3.19
CA LYS A 171 -9.17 9.72 -4.34
C LYS A 171 -10.16 8.60 -4.70
N ILE A 172 -10.92 8.83 -5.77
CA ILE A 172 -11.86 7.82 -6.29
C ILE A 172 -11.05 6.63 -6.83
N PRO A 173 -11.28 5.40 -6.33
CA PRO A 173 -10.64 4.20 -6.83
C PRO A 173 -10.91 3.95 -8.31
N VAL A 174 -9.96 3.32 -9.01
CA VAL A 174 -10.04 3.09 -10.47
C VAL A 174 -11.32 2.35 -10.90
N TYR A 175 -11.83 1.44 -10.07
CA TYR A 175 -13.03 0.66 -10.38
C TYR A 175 -14.36 1.40 -10.16
N GLU A 176 -14.34 2.56 -9.50
CA GLU A 176 -15.52 3.43 -9.33
C GLU A 176 -15.56 4.55 -10.38
N GLN A 177 -14.47 4.74 -11.12
CA GLN A 177 -14.38 5.75 -12.17
C GLN A 177 -15.16 5.30 -13.41
N THR A 178 -15.89 6.25 -14.01
CA THR A 178 -16.60 6.07 -15.29
C THR A 178 -15.82 6.61 -16.48
N ILE A 179 -14.55 6.96 -16.27
CA ILE A 179 -13.67 7.50 -17.31
C ILE A 179 -13.26 6.35 -18.23
N ASP A 180 -13.30 6.59 -19.54
CA ASP A 180 -12.90 5.60 -20.53
C ASP A 180 -11.44 5.19 -20.35
N LEU A 181 -11.19 3.88 -20.42
CA LEU A 181 -9.82 3.37 -20.44
C LEU A 181 -9.15 3.74 -21.77
N PRO A 182 -7.82 3.96 -21.78
CA PRO A 182 -7.10 4.25 -23.02
C PRO A 182 -7.30 3.11 -24.03
N ALA A 183 -7.79 3.45 -25.22
CA ALA A 183 -8.07 2.48 -26.29
C ALA A 183 -6.82 2.09 -27.11
N GLY A 184 -5.76 2.90 -27.01
CA GLY A 184 -4.51 2.76 -27.76
C GLY A 184 -4.59 3.43 -29.13
N ASP A 185 -3.65 4.33 -29.41
CA ASP A 185 -3.66 5.16 -30.63
C ASP A 185 -3.21 4.40 -31.90
N GLY A 186 -3.33 3.07 -31.92
CA GLY A 186 -2.82 2.19 -32.98
C GLY A 186 -1.30 1.99 -32.98
N SER A 187 -0.54 2.71 -32.13
CA SER A 187 0.90 2.50 -31.92
C SER A 187 1.16 1.34 -30.96
N ALA A 188 2.30 0.66 -31.09
CA ALA A 188 2.70 -0.42 -30.17
C ALA A 188 2.76 0.06 -28.70
N GLN A 189 3.23 1.29 -28.47
CA GLN A 189 3.27 1.87 -27.13
C GLN A 189 1.86 2.17 -26.59
N GLY A 190 0.96 2.65 -27.45
CA GLY A 190 -0.45 2.86 -27.10
C GLY A 190 -1.16 1.57 -26.72
N SER A 191 -0.90 0.48 -27.45
CA SER A 191 -1.44 -0.85 -27.11
C SER A 191 -0.93 -1.35 -25.75
N LEU A 192 0.37 -1.26 -25.49
CA LEU A 192 0.94 -1.65 -24.20
C LEU A 192 0.40 -0.83 -23.03
N ALA A 193 0.18 0.47 -23.22
CA ALA A 193 -0.42 1.32 -22.20
C ALA A 193 -1.90 0.97 -21.94
N ALA A 194 -2.66 0.70 -23.01
CA ALA A 194 -4.04 0.23 -22.91
C ALA A 194 -4.16 -1.09 -22.14
N ASP A 195 -3.27 -2.04 -22.43
CA ASP A 195 -3.26 -3.34 -21.77
C ASP A 195 -2.92 -3.22 -20.28
N ARG A 196 -1.91 -2.41 -19.93
CA ARG A 196 -1.57 -2.11 -18.53
C ARG A 196 -2.75 -1.50 -17.76
N ALA A 197 -3.45 -0.51 -18.34
CA ALA A 197 -4.60 0.11 -17.70
C ALA A 197 -5.76 -0.89 -17.45
N ARG A 198 -6.00 -1.80 -18.40
CA ARG A 198 -7.01 -2.87 -18.26
C ARG A 198 -6.61 -3.89 -17.19
N GLU A 199 -5.34 -4.27 -17.16
CA GLU A 199 -4.80 -5.16 -16.13
C GLU A 199 -4.92 -4.54 -14.74
N ASP A 200 -4.64 -3.25 -14.60
CA ASP A 200 -4.70 -2.54 -13.33
C ASP A 200 -6.14 -2.42 -12.80
N LEU A 201 -7.11 -2.15 -13.68
CA LEU A 201 -8.53 -2.23 -13.33
C LEU A 201 -8.92 -3.64 -12.86
N THR A 202 -8.45 -4.67 -13.56
CA THR A 202 -8.75 -6.07 -13.20
C THR A 202 -8.14 -6.44 -11.85
N LYS A 203 -6.90 -6.00 -11.57
CA LYS A 203 -6.24 -6.18 -10.27
C LYS A 203 -7.02 -5.45 -9.17
N ALA A 204 -7.43 -4.20 -9.39
CA ALA A 204 -8.21 -3.41 -8.43
C ALA A 204 -9.59 -4.04 -8.13
N MET A 205 -10.28 -4.55 -9.15
CA MET A 205 -11.54 -5.29 -8.97
C MET A 205 -11.33 -6.59 -8.19
N ARG A 206 -10.21 -7.29 -8.43
CA ARG A 206 -9.88 -8.52 -7.70
C ARG A 206 -9.57 -8.24 -6.23
N THR A 207 -8.85 -7.17 -5.91
CA THR A 207 -8.57 -6.80 -4.51
C THR A 207 -9.85 -6.41 -3.79
N HIS A 208 -10.73 -5.61 -4.42
CA HIS A 208 -12.03 -5.26 -3.87
C HIS A 208 -12.89 -6.51 -3.59
N ARG A 209 -13.01 -7.43 -4.56
CA ARG A 209 -13.74 -8.70 -4.37
C ARG A 209 -13.16 -9.54 -3.23
N ARG A 210 -11.83 -9.60 -3.11
CA ARG A 210 -11.17 -10.31 -1.99
C ARG A 210 -11.51 -9.67 -0.64
N LYS A 211 -11.57 -8.33 -0.54
CA LYS A 211 -11.98 -7.62 0.68
C LYS A 211 -13.43 -7.96 1.04
N GLN A 212 -14.36 -7.89 0.07
CA GLN A 212 -15.77 -8.25 0.28
C GLN A 212 -15.96 -9.71 0.74
N ILE A 213 -15.25 -10.66 0.12
CA ILE A 213 -15.32 -12.07 0.53
C ILE A 213 -14.82 -12.24 1.97
N LYS A 214 -13.73 -11.58 2.35
CA LYS A 214 -13.19 -11.64 3.71
C LYS A 214 -14.19 -11.07 4.72
N GLU A 215 -14.79 -9.92 4.43
CA GLU A 215 -15.81 -9.30 5.29
C GLU A 215 -17.05 -10.19 5.42
N ALA A 216 -17.59 -10.69 4.31
CA ALA A 216 -18.75 -11.58 4.32
C ALA A 216 -18.48 -12.87 5.10
N ASN A 217 -17.29 -13.47 4.94
CA ASN A 217 -16.88 -14.65 5.71
C ASN A 217 -16.73 -14.32 7.20
N PHE A 218 -16.17 -13.16 7.53
CA PHE A 218 -16.03 -12.70 8.91
C PHE A 218 -17.40 -12.51 9.57
N LEU A 219 -18.31 -11.76 8.94
CA LEU A 219 -19.66 -11.52 9.44
C LEU A 219 -20.46 -12.82 9.54
N LYS A 220 -20.34 -13.73 8.57
CA LYS A 220 -20.99 -15.05 8.60
C LYS A 220 -20.47 -15.95 9.73
N ALA A 221 -19.22 -15.80 10.15
CA ALA A 221 -18.67 -16.55 11.28
C ALA A 221 -19.06 -15.96 12.64
N MET A 222 -19.50 -14.69 12.67
CA MET A 222 -19.88 -13.97 13.89
C MET A 222 -21.38 -14.03 14.20
N GLY A 223 -22.23 -14.30 13.21
CA GLY A 223 -23.68 -14.46 13.37
C GLY A 223 -24.10 -15.92 13.42
#